data_AF-A0A227JAL5-F1
#
_entry.id   AF-A0A227JAL5-F1
#
_cell.length_a   1.000
_cell.length_b   1.000
_cell.length_c   1.000
_cell.angle_alpha   90.00
_cell.angle_beta   90.00
_cell.angle_gamma   90.00
#
_symmetry.space_group_name_H-M   'P 1'
#
loop_
_entity.id
_entity.type
_entity.pdbx_description
1 polymer ?
#
loop_
_entity_poly.entity_id
_entity_poly.type
_entity_poly.pdbx_seq_one_letter_code
_entity_poly.pdbx_strand_id
1 'polypeptide(L)'
;MKLNLITTTLLLASASAIAEPNITISTTTNSRDFPLSAEQPLVVPLTKDGYTLKITGVEGDCVAPDGQKVKFNKPIALNCGKPTELPLKVRFTGDYSFAYDDAAKTLLFKREPKKAAKTEFKRPIPQVQCEVYQGGEVTIAVGDSFPEGTKLRDAYSGQMVEVKEQKVSLTPSKDSGGLVLLEPVQKTKEAVLFDYRNANIYFVMVDRFNNADASNDNSYGRKKDGKDEVGTFHGGDLKGVIEKLDYIKSLGTDAIWLSPIVEQVHGFVGGGDSGSFPFYAYHGYWTRDFTKIDENFGNEEDLKTLVEEAHKRGLKVLMDAVINHSGYSTLADLQFDGIDVLKPNAELPKKWGDWQPKAGENWHSYHQNIDYQSLNWAKWWGGDWVRTGLPGYPAPGSSDITMSLAGLPDFITELDK
;
A
#
# COMPACT_ATOMS: atom_id res chain seq x y z
N MET A 1 6.18 70.27 57.47
CA MET A 1 4.93 71.00 57.18
C MET A 1 4.83 71.13 55.66
N LYS A 2 3.74 70.63 55.05
CA LYS A 2 3.39 70.68 53.60
C LYS A 2 4.28 69.81 52.69
N LEU A 3 3.83 68.71 52.09
CA LEU A 3 2.79 68.44 51.06
C LEU A 3 3.07 69.09 49.69
N ASN A 4 3.02 68.21 48.66
CA ASN A 4 2.97 68.43 47.20
C ASN A 4 4.31 68.78 46.54
N LEU A 5 4.75 68.17 45.43
CA LEU A 5 4.04 67.72 44.23
C LEU A 5 4.87 66.59 43.55
N ILE A 6 4.28 65.42 43.24
CA ILE A 6 4.93 64.38 42.41
C ILE A 6 4.61 64.70 40.95
N THR A 7 5.63 65.08 40.19
CA THR A 7 5.54 65.29 38.75
C THR A 7 5.89 63.97 38.05
N THR A 8 4.86 63.25 37.59
CA THR A 8 5.03 62.08 36.72
C THR A 8 5.38 62.57 35.32
N THR A 9 6.64 62.36 34.89
CA THR A 9 7.02 62.55 33.49
C THR A 9 7.09 61.18 32.83
N LEU A 10 6.15 60.96 31.91
CA LEU A 10 5.97 59.74 31.13
C LEU A 10 7.07 59.69 30.04
N LEU A 11 8.02 58.74 30.12
CA LEU A 11 8.83 58.36 28.96
C LEU A 11 8.16 57.16 28.29
N LEU A 12 7.50 57.40 27.15
CA LEU A 12 7.16 56.36 26.20
C LEU A 12 8.45 55.92 25.49
N ALA A 13 8.96 54.74 25.83
CA ALA A 13 9.87 54.00 24.98
C ALA A 13 9.05 53.03 24.13
N SER A 14 8.76 53.41 22.88
CA SER A 14 8.22 52.50 21.87
C SER A 14 9.31 51.51 21.47
N ALA A 15 9.25 50.28 21.99
CA ALA A 15 10.02 49.17 21.48
C ALA A 15 9.46 48.79 20.10
N SER A 16 10.23 49.06 19.04
CA SER A 16 9.95 48.55 17.70
C SER A 16 9.99 47.02 17.76
N ALA A 17 8.86 46.36 17.55
CA ALA A 17 8.78 44.92 17.42
C ALA A 17 9.56 44.50 16.16
N ILE A 18 10.71 43.87 16.35
CA ILE A 18 11.48 43.23 15.29
C ILE A 18 10.64 42.02 14.84
N ALA A 19 10.21 41.99 13.59
CA ALA A 19 9.35 40.92 13.07
C ALA A 19 10.20 39.68 12.84
N GLU A 20 10.11 38.69 13.72
CA GLU A 20 10.85 37.43 13.56
C GLU A 20 10.38 36.67 12.30
N PRO A 21 11.30 36.03 11.55
CA PRO A 21 10.95 35.19 10.41
C PRO A 21 9.90 34.15 10.78
N ASN A 22 8.83 34.06 9.97
CA ASN A 22 7.72 33.15 10.21
C ASN A 22 7.27 32.48 8.91
N ILE A 23 6.83 31.23 9.00
CA ILE A 23 6.18 30.49 7.92
C ILE A 23 4.74 30.13 8.28
N THR A 24 3.81 30.61 7.47
CA THR A 24 2.44 30.14 7.44
C THR A 24 2.31 28.97 6.46
N ILE A 25 1.76 27.85 6.92
CA ILE A 25 1.43 26.69 6.10
C ILE A 25 -0.09 26.57 6.04
N SER A 26 -0.66 26.71 4.85
CA SER A 26 -2.12 26.74 4.65
C SER A 26 -2.59 25.79 3.56
N THR A 27 -3.80 25.25 3.72
CA THR A 27 -4.61 24.62 2.68
C THR A 27 -5.78 25.55 2.33
N THR A 28 -6.74 25.10 1.52
CA THR A 28 -7.98 25.86 1.26
C THR A 28 -8.85 26.07 2.50
N THR A 29 -8.70 25.24 3.54
CA THR A 29 -9.58 25.21 4.72
C THR A 29 -8.88 25.45 6.04
N ASN A 30 -7.55 25.29 6.11
CA ASN A 30 -6.78 25.38 7.35
C ASN A 30 -5.53 26.23 7.17
N SER A 31 -5.08 26.92 8.23
CA SER A 31 -3.84 27.69 8.25
C SER A 31 -3.14 27.58 9.60
N ARG A 32 -1.81 27.45 9.60
CA ARG A 32 -0.98 27.37 10.82
C ARG A 32 0.30 28.17 10.64
N ASP A 33 0.65 28.96 11.64
CA ASP A 33 1.88 29.77 11.66
C ASP A 33 2.95 29.10 12.52
N PHE A 34 4.19 29.18 12.06
CA PHE A 34 5.35 28.64 12.76
C PHE A 34 6.53 29.62 12.70
N PRO A 35 7.22 29.88 13.81
CA PRO A 35 8.45 30.65 13.78
C PRO A 35 9.54 29.89 13.00
N LEU A 36 10.32 30.61 12.19
CA LEU A 36 11.51 30.09 11.53
C LEU A 36 12.75 30.50 12.32
N SER A 37 13.63 29.53 12.59
CA SER A 37 14.92 29.76 13.23
C SER A 37 16.05 29.37 12.28
N ALA A 38 17.15 30.14 12.34
CA ALA A 38 18.39 29.80 11.64
C ALA A 38 19.20 28.71 12.37
N GLU A 39 18.89 28.43 13.63
CA GLU A 39 19.64 27.45 14.44
C GLU A 39 19.18 26.01 14.17
N GLN A 40 17.86 25.81 13.98
CA GLN A 40 17.29 24.48 13.80
C GLN A 40 16.16 24.48 12.75
N PRO A 41 16.08 23.42 11.93
CA PRO A 41 14.97 23.27 10.99
C PRO A 41 13.64 23.12 11.72
N LEU A 42 12.61 23.83 11.25
CA LEU A 42 11.24 23.56 11.64
C LEU A 42 10.79 22.25 11.00
N VAL A 43 10.24 21.32 11.78
CA VAL A 43 9.68 20.06 11.27
C VAL A 43 8.17 20.04 11.47
N VAL A 44 7.41 19.81 10.39
CA VAL A 44 5.95 19.77 10.41
C VAL A 44 5.45 18.48 9.73
N PRO A 45 4.55 17.71 10.38
CA PRO A 45 3.87 16.61 9.75
C PRO A 45 2.85 17.12 8.74
N LEU A 46 2.98 16.71 7.47
CA LEU A 46 2.05 17.08 6.40
C LEU A 46 1.45 15.82 5.77
N THR A 47 0.16 15.87 5.47
CA THR A 47 -0.58 14.85 4.71
C THR A 47 -0.55 15.17 3.22
N LYS A 48 -0.91 14.18 2.38
CA LYS A 48 -1.04 14.36 0.93
C LYS A 48 -2.12 15.41 0.60
N ASP A 49 -1.71 16.63 0.25
CA ASP A 49 -2.58 17.75 -0.14
C ASP A 49 -1.78 18.85 -0.88
N GLY A 50 -2.48 19.86 -1.41
CA GLY A 50 -1.93 21.12 -1.89
C GLY A 50 -1.86 22.17 -0.77
N TYR A 51 -0.67 22.71 -0.55
CA TYR A 51 -0.39 23.73 0.45
C TYR A 51 0.12 25.02 -0.20
N THR A 52 -0.13 26.14 0.47
CA THR A 52 0.55 27.42 0.21
C THR A 52 1.42 27.75 1.42
N LEU A 53 2.73 27.88 1.18
CA LEU A 53 3.68 28.35 2.17
C LEU A 53 3.82 29.86 2.01
N LYS A 54 3.64 30.62 3.09
CA LYS A 54 3.84 32.06 3.11
C LYS A 54 4.90 32.42 4.14
N ILE A 55 6.04 32.92 3.68
CA ILE A 55 7.16 33.31 4.53
C ILE A 55 7.14 34.82 4.70
N THR A 56 7.23 35.29 5.95
CA THR A 56 7.23 36.70 6.34
C THR A 56 8.31 36.97 7.38
N GLY A 57 8.55 38.24 7.73
CA GLY A 57 9.52 38.60 8.77
C GLY A 57 11.00 38.44 8.36
N VAL A 58 11.29 38.30 7.06
CA VAL A 58 12.67 38.23 6.56
C VAL A 58 13.20 39.65 6.30
N GLU A 59 14.25 40.05 7.02
CA GLU A 59 14.86 41.39 6.89
C GLU A 59 15.96 41.44 5.82
N GLY A 60 16.17 42.63 5.22
CA GLY A 60 17.18 42.89 4.20
C GLY A 60 16.59 43.36 2.85
N ASP A 61 17.39 43.29 1.78
CA ASP A 61 17.03 43.77 0.44
C ASP A 61 16.98 42.64 -0.63
N CYS A 62 16.78 41.39 -0.19
CA CYS A 62 16.73 40.24 -1.07
C CYS A 62 15.42 40.15 -1.88
N VAL A 63 15.51 39.69 -3.13
CA VAL A 63 14.36 39.53 -4.04
C VAL A 63 14.35 38.11 -4.60
N ALA A 64 13.24 37.39 -4.39
CA ALA A 64 13.04 36.07 -4.96
C ALA A 64 12.57 36.15 -6.43
N PRO A 65 12.98 35.21 -7.29
CA PRO A 65 12.47 35.11 -8.66
C PRO A 65 10.96 34.85 -8.72
N ASP A 66 10.27 35.52 -9.65
CA ASP A 66 8.84 35.30 -9.88
C ASP A 66 8.53 33.87 -10.36
N GLY A 67 7.47 33.28 -9.83
CA GLY A 67 7.00 31.95 -10.23
C GLY A 67 7.92 30.80 -9.80
N GLN A 68 8.81 31.00 -8.84
CA GLN A 68 9.69 29.95 -8.34
C GLN A 68 8.88 28.76 -7.78
N LYS A 69 9.21 27.55 -8.27
CA LYS A 69 8.60 26.31 -7.78
C LYS A 69 9.42 25.73 -6.63
N VAL A 70 8.74 25.19 -5.63
CA VAL A 70 9.38 24.45 -4.54
C VAL A 70 10.08 23.21 -5.09
N LYS A 71 11.40 23.11 -4.89
CA LYS A 71 12.21 21.94 -5.24
C LYS A 71 12.78 21.33 -3.96
N PHE A 72 12.50 20.05 -3.75
CA PHE A 72 13.05 19.30 -2.62
C PHE A 72 14.57 19.28 -2.65
N ASN A 73 15.18 19.38 -1.46
CA ASN A 73 16.63 19.37 -1.25
C ASN A 73 17.39 20.48 -1.98
N LYS A 74 16.72 21.55 -2.43
CA LYS A 74 17.36 22.73 -3.01
C LYS A 74 16.93 24.00 -2.28
N PRO A 75 17.86 24.89 -1.92
CA PRO A 75 17.51 26.18 -1.33
C PRO A 75 16.64 27.01 -2.29
N ILE A 76 15.66 27.70 -1.73
CA ILE A 76 14.71 28.57 -2.44
C ILE A 76 14.96 29.99 -1.94
N ALA A 77 15.14 30.95 -2.84
CA ALA A 77 15.36 32.34 -2.48
C ALA A 77 14.07 32.94 -1.90
N LEU A 78 14.23 33.79 -0.89
CA LEU A 78 13.13 34.50 -0.25
C LEU A 78 13.17 35.99 -0.62
N ASN A 79 12.02 36.63 -0.48
CA ASN A 79 11.91 38.08 -0.49
C ASN A 79 12.13 38.63 0.92
N CYS A 80 12.89 39.70 1.01
CA CYS A 80 13.05 40.48 2.22
C CYS A 80 12.05 41.65 2.22
N GLY A 81 11.51 42.01 3.38
CA GLY A 81 10.56 43.13 3.53
C GLY A 81 9.16 42.92 2.92
N LYS A 82 8.93 41.84 2.18
CA LYS A 82 7.60 41.44 1.66
C LYS A 82 7.42 39.92 1.74
N PRO A 83 6.17 39.42 1.79
CA PRO A 83 5.93 37.99 1.85
C PRO A 83 6.46 37.23 0.62
N THR A 84 6.94 36.01 0.85
CA THR A 84 7.22 35.04 -0.21
C THR A 84 6.15 33.95 -0.17
N GLU A 85 5.39 33.79 -1.26
CA GLU A 85 4.34 32.79 -1.36
C GLU A 85 4.77 31.67 -2.31
N LEU A 86 4.76 30.43 -1.82
CA LEU A 86 5.25 29.26 -2.54
C LEU A 86 4.18 28.15 -2.54
N PRO A 87 3.65 27.76 -3.71
CA PRO A 87 2.76 26.61 -3.79
C PRO A 87 3.56 25.32 -3.61
N LEU A 88 3.06 24.44 -2.75
CA LEU A 88 3.66 23.15 -2.41
C LEU A 88 2.64 22.03 -2.62
N LYS A 89 3.00 21.00 -3.41
CA LYS A 89 2.18 19.78 -3.53
C LYS A 89 2.84 18.63 -2.79
N VAL A 90 2.25 18.20 -1.68
CA VAL A 90 2.71 17.04 -0.91
C VAL A 90 2.11 15.78 -1.51
N ARG A 91 2.95 14.84 -1.95
CA ARG A 91 2.49 13.56 -2.55
C ARG A 91 2.46 12.39 -1.57
N PHE A 92 3.22 12.49 -0.48
CA PHE A 92 3.35 11.42 0.52
C PHE A 92 3.18 12.02 1.91
N THR A 93 2.35 11.40 2.75
CA THR A 93 2.26 11.79 4.16
C THR A 93 3.60 11.56 4.86
N GLY A 94 4.02 12.49 5.72
CA GLY A 94 5.24 12.37 6.51
C GLY A 94 5.69 13.69 7.14
N ASP A 95 6.86 13.65 7.77
CA ASP A 95 7.49 14.82 8.38
C ASP A 95 8.32 15.57 7.34
N TYR A 96 8.13 16.88 7.28
CA TYR A 96 8.84 17.77 6.37
C TYR A 96 9.57 18.84 7.14
N SER A 97 10.84 19.07 6.79
CA SER A 97 11.65 20.11 7.39
C SER A 97 11.80 21.34 6.50
N PHE A 98 11.78 22.49 7.16
CA PHE A 98 12.01 23.81 6.60
C PHE A 98 13.22 24.41 7.33
N ALA A 99 14.38 24.36 6.68
CA ALA A 99 15.60 24.96 7.22
C ALA A 99 15.77 26.36 6.63
N TYR A 100 15.69 27.37 7.49
CA TYR A 100 15.91 28.76 7.12
C TYR A 100 17.40 29.09 7.24
N ASP A 101 17.95 29.70 6.19
CA ASP A 101 19.32 30.23 6.20
C ASP A 101 19.24 31.75 6.18
N ASP A 102 19.57 32.37 7.31
CA ASP A 102 19.52 33.82 7.48
C ASP A 102 20.63 34.54 6.69
N ALA A 103 21.80 33.92 6.50
CA ALA A 103 22.89 34.56 5.75
C ALA A 103 22.59 34.56 4.24
N ALA A 104 22.09 33.45 3.72
CA ALA A 104 21.74 33.30 2.31
C ALA A 104 20.33 33.83 1.99
N LYS A 105 19.50 34.10 3.00
CA LYS A 105 18.06 34.42 2.87
C LYS A 105 17.33 33.38 2.02
N THR A 106 17.56 32.10 2.33
CA THR A 106 16.94 30.98 1.61
C THR A 106 16.17 30.04 2.54
N LEU A 107 15.25 29.28 1.97
CA LEU A 107 14.56 28.19 2.64
C LEU A 107 14.86 26.87 1.93
N LEU A 108 15.33 25.88 2.69
CA LEU A 108 15.56 24.53 2.20
C LEU A 108 14.43 23.62 2.68
N PHE A 109 13.73 23.02 1.73
CA PHE A 109 12.62 22.10 2.00
C PHE A 109 13.03 20.65 1.80
N LYS A 110 12.83 19.81 2.82
CA LYS A 110 13.15 18.37 2.78
C LYS A 110 12.03 17.52 3.37
N ARG A 111 11.97 16.27 2.93
CA ARG A 111 11.21 15.23 3.64
C ARG A 111 12.17 14.54 4.60
N GLU A 112 11.81 14.47 5.86
CA GLU A 112 12.62 13.78 6.86
C GLU A 112 12.51 12.26 6.68
N PRO A 113 13.63 11.52 6.70
CA PRO A 113 13.57 10.07 6.83
C PRO A 113 12.97 9.76 8.21
N LYS A 114 11.94 8.91 8.28
CA LYS A 114 11.40 8.41 9.55
C LYS A 114 12.55 7.82 10.38
N LYS A 115 13.12 8.59 11.31
CA LYS A 115 13.96 8.04 12.37
C LYS A 115 13.00 7.37 13.33
N ALA A 116 12.93 6.04 13.28
CA ALA A 116 12.45 5.27 14.41
C ALA A 116 13.17 5.80 15.66
N ALA A 117 12.42 6.24 16.67
CA ALA A 117 12.99 6.63 17.94
C ALA A 117 13.85 5.46 18.43
N LYS A 118 15.17 5.63 18.47
CA LYS A 118 16.08 4.66 19.09
C LYS A 118 15.87 4.75 20.60
N THR A 119 14.85 4.07 21.12
CA THR A 119 14.93 3.60 22.50
C THR A 119 15.93 2.46 22.50
N GLU A 120 17.20 2.75 22.80
CA GLU A 120 18.14 1.71 23.17
C GLU A 120 17.62 1.05 24.45
N PHE A 121 17.07 -0.15 24.30
CA PHE A 121 16.79 -1.02 25.43
C PHE A 121 18.14 -1.48 26.01
N LYS A 122 18.66 -0.75 26.98
CA LYS A 122 19.79 -1.22 27.80
C LYS A 122 19.24 -2.11 28.90
N ARG A 123 19.23 -3.43 28.65
CA ARG A 123 19.07 -4.41 29.73
C ARG A 123 20.33 -4.30 30.62
N PRO A 124 20.22 -3.87 31.89
CA PRO A 124 21.37 -3.92 32.78
C PRO A 124 21.84 -5.37 32.89
N ILE A 125 23.13 -5.62 32.63
CA ILE A 125 23.72 -6.94 32.81
C ILE A 125 23.60 -7.25 34.30
N PRO A 126 22.86 -8.30 34.70
CA PRO A 126 22.74 -8.64 36.11
C PRO A 126 24.14 -8.96 36.67
N GLN A 127 24.44 -8.45 37.86
CA GLN A 127 25.63 -8.82 38.63
C GLN A 127 25.43 -10.25 39.13
N VAL A 128 25.63 -11.24 38.26
CA VAL A 128 25.54 -12.66 38.62
C VAL A 128 26.94 -13.15 38.92
N GLN A 129 27.12 -13.73 40.10
CA GLN A 129 28.34 -14.43 40.47
C GLN A 129 28.29 -15.79 39.76
N CYS A 130 29.09 -15.97 38.71
CA CYS A 130 29.15 -17.24 37.99
C CYS A 130 29.79 -18.31 38.89
N GLU A 131 28.98 -19.23 39.40
CA GLU A 131 29.48 -20.37 40.16
C GLU A 131 30.16 -21.37 39.22
N VAL A 132 31.39 -21.77 39.55
CA VAL A 132 32.10 -22.80 38.80
C VAL A 132 31.59 -24.16 39.23
N TYR A 133 30.91 -24.88 38.34
CA TYR A 133 30.39 -26.22 38.58
C TYR A 133 31.53 -27.19 38.96
N GLN A 134 31.42 -27.81 40.14
CA GLN A 134 32.42 -28.74 40.69
C GLN A 134 32.07 -30.22 40.46
N GLY A 135 31.04 -30.51 39.66
CA GLY A 135 30.49 -31.86 39.51
C GLY A 135 29.40 -32.19 40.54
N GLY A 136 28.48 -33.07 40.16
CA GLY A 136 27.40 -33.56 41.03
C GLY A 136 26.03 -32.98 40.70
N GLU A 137 25.04 -33.26 41.55
CA GLU A 137 23.70 -32.72 41.40
C GLU A 137 23.68 -31.22 41.74
N VAL A 138 22.97 -30.43 40.93
CA VAL A 138 22.70 -29.02 41.19
C VAL A 138 21.20 -28.82 41.34
N THR A 139 20.83 -27.92 42.24
CA THR A 139 19.44 -27.46 42.40
C THR A 139 19.32 -26.06 41.82
N ILE A 140 18.49 -25.91 40.80
CA ILE A 140 18.27 -24.66 40.08
C ILE A 140 16.91 -24.11 40.48
N ALA A 141 16.88 -22.88 41.00
CA ALA A 141 15.64 -22.15 41.18
C ALA A 141 15.13 -21.67 39.82
N VAL A 142 13.95 -22.12 39.42
CA VAL A 142 13.31 -21.70 38.16
C VAL A 142 12.33 -20.54 38.34
N GLY A 143 11.98 -20.22 39.60
CA GLY A 143 11.04 -19.15 39.95
C GLY A 143 9.69 -19.34 39.26
N ASP A 144 9.09 -18.24 38.82
CA ASP A 144 7.81 -18.25 38.11
C ASP A 144 7.91 -18.63 36.63
N SER A 145 9.11 -19.02 36.16
CA SER A 145 9.33 -19.35 34.73
C SER A 145 8.62 -20.65 34.32
N PHE A 146 8.41 -21.57 35.26
CA PHE A 146 7.73 -22.85 35.04
C PHE A 146 6.80 -23.19 36.21
N PRO A 147 5.52 -23.50 35.98
CA PRO A 147 4.58 -23.91 37.05
C PRO A 147 5.00 -25.19 37.78
N GLU A 148 4.52 -25.34 39.03
CA GLU A 148 4.67 -26.57 39.82
C GLU A 148 4.15 -27.80 39.04
N GLY A 149 4.88 -28.92 39.10
CA GLY A 149 4.54 -30.15 38.38
C GLY A 149 4.88 -30.13 36.88
N THR A 150 5.43 -29.02 36.35
CA THR A 150 5.88 -28.98 34.95
C THR A 150 7.04 -29.95 34.75
N LYS A 151 6.90 -30.85 33.76
CA LYS A 151 8.00 -31.71 33.32
C LYS A 151 8.91 -30.95 32.37
N LEU A 152 10.18 -30.87 32.72
CA LEU A 152 11.24 -30.25 31.92
C LEU A 152 12.25 -31.30 31.48
N ARG A 153 12.88 -31.06 30.34
CA ARG A 153 14.00 -31.82 29.82
C ARG A 153 15.23 -30.92 29.80
N ASP A 154 16.36 -31.40 30.30
CA ASP A 154 17.64 -30.75 30.01
C ASP A 154 18.13 -31.14 28.61
N ALA A 155 18.31 -30.16 27.73
CA ALA A 155 18.68 -30.39 26.33
C ALA A 155 20.05 -31.05 26.17
N TYR A 156 20.97 -30.84 27.13
CA TYR A 156 22.34 -31.38 27.06
C TYR A 156 22.44 -32.81 27.57
N SER A 157 21.88 -33.11 28.74
CA SER A 157 21.94 -34.46 29.33
C SER A 157 20.77 -35.36 28.94
N GLY A 158 19.69 -34.79 28.42
CA GLY A 158 18.43 -35.50 28.18
C GLY A 158 17.67 -35.89 29.44
N GLN A 159 18.14 -35.50 30.63
CA GLN A 159 17.45 -35.78 31.89
C GLN A 159 16.11 -35.09 31.96
N MET A 160 15.15 -35.80 32.55
CA MET A 160 13.79 -35.34 32.75
C MET A 160 13.61 -35.00 34.22
N VAL A 161 13.19 -33.79 34.49
CA VAL A 161 12.95 -33.28 35.84
C VAL A 161 11.54 -32.71 35.95
N GLU A 162 11.04 -32.64 37.17
CA GLU A 162 9.74 -32.04 37.47
C GLU A 162 9.96 -30.87 38.41
N VAL A 163 9.32 -29.74 38.11
CA VAL A 163 9.38 -28.55 38.97
C VAL A 163 8.71 -28.87 40.30
N LYS A 164 9.50 -28.80 41.37
CA LYS A 164 9.04 -29.00 42.75
C LYS A 164 9.48 -27.82 43.60
N GLU A 165 8.54 -27.18 44.27
CA GLU A 165 8.79 -25.98 45.09
C GLU A 165 9.56 -24.90 44.30
N GLN A 166 9.18 -24.69 43.03
CA GLN A 166 9.85 -23.77 42.09
C GLN A 166 11.34 -24.06 41.83
N LYS A 167 11.77 -25.30 42.05
CA LYS A 167 13.14 -25.76 41.82
C LYS A 167 13.15 -27.04 40.98
N VAL A 168 14.30 -27.30 40.37
CA VAL A 168 14.62 -28.60 39.79
C VAL A 168 16.00 -29.05 40.24
N SER A 169 16.16 -30.35 40.44
CA SER A 169 17.45 -30.97 40.74
C SER A 169 17.84 -31.93 39.63
N LEU A 170 19.07 -31.79 39.12
CA LEU A 170 19.66 -32.68 38.13
C LEU A 170 21.18 -32.60 38.16
N THR A 171 21.85 -33.58 37.56
CA THR A 171 23.30 -33.53 37.35
C THR A 171 23.61 -32.97 35.96
N PRO A 172 24.24 -31.80 35.79
CA PRO A 172 24.63 -31.30 34.47
C PRO A 172 25.46 -32.32 33.69
N SER A 173 25.30 -32.34 32.36
CA SER A 173 26.12 -33.21 31.50
C SER A 173 27.61 -32.94 31.71
N LYS A 174 28.44 -33.98 31.75
CA LYS A 174 29.90 -33.84 31.85
C LYS A 174 30.47 -33.01 30.71
N ASP A 175 29.84 -33.11 29.53
CA ASP A 175 30.29 -32.45 28.30
C ASP A 175 29.76 -31.01 28.18
N SER A 176 28.82 -30.58 29.04
CA SER A 176 28.25 -29.22 28.98
C SER A 176 29.05 -28.18 29.77
N GLY A 177 30.10 -28.60 30.50
CA GLY A 177 30.88 -27.71 31.36
C GLY A 177 30.07 -27.09 32.51
N GLY A 178 28.97 -27.75 32.93
CA GLY A 178 28.06 -27.26 33.96
C GLY A 178 26.86 -26.47 33.43
N LEU A 179 26.73 -26.30 32.11
CA LEU A 179 25.54 -25.68 31.51
C LEU A 179 24.33 -26.61 31.59
N VAL A 180 23.18 -26.01 31.89
CA VAL A 180 21.86 -26.66 31.91
C VAL A 180 20.90 -25.83 31.08
N LEU A 181 20.15 -26.48 30.19
CA LEU A 181 19.14 -25.84 29.34
C LEU A 181 17.81 -26.59 29.47
N LEU A 182 16.91 -26.05 30.28
CA LEU A 182 15.61 -26.67 30.57
C LEU A 182 14.56 -26.26 29.53
N GLU A 183 13.90 -27.25 28.94
CA GLU A 183 12.76 -27.08 28.01
C GLU A 183 11.53 -27.86 28.49
N PRO A 184 10.29 -27.34 28.36
CA PRO A 184 9.08 -28.11 28.65
C PRO A 184 8.95 -29.34 27.76
N VAL A 185 8.59 -30.47 28.37
CA VAL A 185 8.43 -31.76 27.68
C VAL A 185 7.21 -31.75 26.75
N GLN A 186 6.16 -31.05 27.15
CA GLN A 186 5.05 -30.71 26.27
C GLN A 186 5.21 -29.24 25.85
N LYS A 187 5.48 -29.01 24.57
CA LYS A 187 5.22 -27.70 23.96
C LYS A 187 3.71 -27.49 23.98
N THR A 188 3.17 -26.89 25.04
CA THR A 188 2.00 -26.02 24.85
C THR A 188 2.48 -24.87 23.99
N LYS A 189 2.44 -25.07 22.66
CA LYS A 189 2.31 -23.93 21.76
C LYS A 189 0.97 -23.33 22.14
N GLU A 190 0.98 -22.37 23.08
CA GLU A 190 -0.04 -21.34 23.02
C GLU A 190 0.02 -20.84 21.58
N ALA A 191 -1.08 -21.01 20.85
CA ALA A 191 -1.17 -20.49 19.51
C ALA A 191 -0.99 -18.98 19.66
N VAL A 192 0.21 -18.48 19.37
CA VAL A 192 0.43 -17.05 19.24
C VAL A 192 -0.60 -16.60 18.22
N LEU A 193 -1.57 -15.82 18.69
CA LEU A 193 -2.64 -15.33 17.85
C LEU A 193 -1.99 -14.62 16.67
N PHE A 194 -2.33 -15.07 15.46
CA PHE A 194 -1.80 -14.49 14.25
C PHE A 194 -2.17 -13.01 14.20
N ASP A 195 -1.18 -12.16 14.00
CA ASP A 195 -1.33 -10.71 13.96
C ASP A 195 -0.75 -10.16 12.66
N TYR A 196 -1.61 -9.61 11.81
CA TYR A 196 -1.23 -9.03 10.52
C TYR A 196 -0.19 -7.90 10.65
N ARG A 197 -0.06 -7.25 11.82
CA ARG A 197 0.95 -6.19 12.04
C ARG A 197 2.40 -6.69 11.94
N ASN A 198 2.62 -7.99 12.13
CA ASN A 198 3.94 -8.62 12.05
C ASN A 198 4.05 -9.64 10.90
N ALA A 199 3.03 -9.73 10.04
CA ALA A 199 2.98 -10.75 8.99
C ALA A 199 3.87 -10.38 7.80
N ASN A 200 4.65 -11.35 7.31
CA ASN A 200 5.28 -11.26 6.01
C ASN A 200 4.28 -11.74 4.93
N ILE A 201 3.93 -10.84 4.01
CA ILE A 201 2.95 -11.10 2.95
C ILE A 201 3.67 -11.19 1.60
N TYR A 202 3.39 -12.25 0.85
CA TYR A 202 3.90 -12.45 -0.51
C TYR A 202 2.78 -12.18 -1.52
N PHE A 203 2.93 -11.12 -2.31
CA PHE A 203 1.98 -10.79 -3.38
C PHE A 203 2.22 -11.64 -4.63
N VAL A 204 1.16 -12.23 -5.15
CA VAL A 204 1.14 -13.10 -6.32
C VAL A 204 0.22 -12.50 -7.38
N MET A 205 0.82 -11.98 -8.46
CA MET A 205 0.08 -11.72 -9.69
C MET A 205 -0.07 -13.05 -10.42
N VAL A 206 -1.26 -13.66 -10.33
CA VAL A 206 -1.49 -15.08 -10.68
C VAL A 206 -1.00 -15.39 -12.09
N ASP A 207 -1.42 -14.60 -13.09
CA ASP A 207 -1.02 -14.76 -14.50
C ASP A 207 0.50 -14.79 -14.76
N ARG A 208 1.29 -14.16 -13.87
CA ARG A 208 2.74 -13.96 -14.05
C ARG A 208 3.59 -14.81 -13.15
N PHE A 209 2.98 -15.67 -12.34
CA PHE A 209 3.70 -16.38 -11.29
C PHE A 209 4.20 -17.76 -11.71
N ASN A 210 3.28 -18.68 -12.03
CA ASN A 210 3.62 -20.03 -12.47
C ASN A 210 2.42 -20.61 -13.24
N ASN A 211 2.67 -21.15 -14.44
CA ASN A 211 1.67 -21.85 -15.25
C ASN A 211 1.83 -23.35 -15.00
N ALA A 212 0.78 -24.00 -14.48
CA ALA A 212 0.73 -25.44 -14.25
C ALA A 212 -0.38 -26.14 -15.06
N ASP A 213 -1.27 -25.38 -15.72
CA ASP A 213 -2.35 -25.92 -16.54
C ASP A 213 -2.54 -25.16 -17.85
N ALA A 214 -1.68 -25.44 -18.83
CA ALA A 214 -1.74 -24.85 -20.16
C ALA A 214 -3.06 -25.10 -20.92
N SER A 215 -3.95 -25.98 -20.43
CA SER A 215 -5.25 -26.21 -21.08
C SER A 215 -6.19 -25.01 -20.93
N ASN A 216 -5.94 -24.14 -19.96
CA ASN A 216 -6.75 -22.96 -19.66
C ASN A 216 -6.17 -21.64 -20.22
N ASP A 217 -5.00 -21.69 -20.88
CA ASP A 217 -4.27 -20.51 -21.37
C ASP A 217 -5.06 -19.63 -22.35
N ASN A 218 -6.02 -20.21 -23.08
CA ASN A 218 -6.77 -19.54 -24.16
C ASN A 218 -8.28 -19.47 -23.89
N SER A 219 -8.68 -19.52 -22.61
CA SER A 219 -10.09 -19.40 -22.21
C SER A 219 -10.75 -18.16 -22.82
N TYR A 220 -12.05 -18.27 -23.09
CA TYR A 220 -12.86 -17.26 -23.81
C TYR A 220 -12.35 -16.89 -25.22
N GLY A 221 -11.39 -17.64 -25.77
CA GLY A 221 -10.77 -17.36 -27.06
C GLY A 221 -9.75 -16.23 -27.04
N ARG A 222 -9.23 -15.87 -25.85
CA ARG A 222 -8.10 -14.93 -25.68
C ARG A 222 -6.85 -15.50 -26.34
N LYS A 223 -6.01 -14.62 -26.88
CA LYS A 223 -4.84 -15.02 -27.68
C LYS A 223 -3.64 -14.16 -27.38
N LYS A 224 -2.48 -14.79 -27.60
CA LYS A 224 -1.20 -14.13 -27.78
C LYS A 224 -1.21 -13.20 -28.99
N ASP A 225 -0.51 -12.08 -28.90
CA ASP A 225 -0.42 -11.07 -29.96
C ASP A 225 0.68 -11.35 -31.00
N GLY A 226 1.51 -12.36 -30.75
CA GLY A 226 2.64 -12.79 -31.58
C GLY A 226 3.81 -11.82 -31.57
N LYS A 227 3.85 -10.87 -30.62
CA LYS A 227 4.86 -9.82 -30.49
C LYS A 227 5.51 -9.89 -29.09
N ASP A 228 5.50 -8.78 -28.37
CA ASP A 228 6.10 -8.66 -27.04
C ASP A 228 5.16 -9.16 -25.93
N GLU A 229 3.90 -9.49 -26.25
CA GLU A 229 2.93 -10.05 -25.29
C GLU A 229 2.73 -9.20 -24.03
N VAL A 230 2.93 -7.88 -24.14
CA VAL A 230 2.89 -6.95 -22.99
C VAL A 230 1.48 -6.85 -22.39
N GLY A 231 0.46 -7.02 -23.23
CA GLY A 231 -0.95 -6.89 -22.88
C GLY A 231 -1.72 -8.21 -22.78
N THR A 232 -1.06 -9.36 -22.92
CA THR A 232 -1.74 -10.66 -23.00
C THR A 232 -1.59 -11.47 -21.71
N PHE A 233 -2.44 -12.50 -21.57
CA PHE A 233 -2.31 -13.52 -20.51
C PHE A 233 -1.07 -14.36 -20.75
N HIS A 234 -0.29 -14.65 -19.70
CA HIS A 234 0.91 -15.48 -19.71
C HIS A 234 0.68 -16.88 -19.17
N GLY A 235 -0.51 -17.15 -18.65
CA GLY A 235 -1.01 -18.49 -18.32
C GLY A 235 -0.71 -18.92 -16.88
N GLY A 236 -0.20 -18.03 -16.05
CA GLY A 236 -0.10 -18.34 -14.63
C GLY A 236 -1.48 -18.56 -14.01
N ASP A 237 -1.61 -19.58 -13.18
CA ASP A 237 -2.90 -20.11 -12.74
C ASP A 237 -2.88 -20.55 -11.26
N LEU A 238 -4.04 -20.87 -10.70
CA LEU A 238 -4.19 -21.27 -9.29
C LEU A 238 -3.43 -22.56 -8.95
N LYS A 239 -3.37 -23.53 -9.88
CA LYS A 239 -2.57 -24.75 -9.69
C LYS A 239 -1.09 -24.43 -9.65
N GLY A 240 -0.65 -23.47 -10.46
CA GLY A 240 0.70 -22.96 -10.45
C GLY A 240 1.06 -22.29 -9.13
N VAL A 241 0.13 -21.58 -8.49
CA VAL A 241 0.32 -21.07 -7.13
C VAL A 241 0.43 -22.22 -6.12
N ILE A 242 -0.43 -23.24 -6.22
CA ILE A 242 -0.40 -24.44 -5.36
C ILE A 242 0.98 -25.11 -5.42
N GLU A 243 1.53 -25.33 -6.61
CA GLU A 243 2.84 -25.97 -6.80
C GLU A 243 4.01 -25.21 -6.14
N LYS A 244 3.84 -23.90 -5.91
CA LYS A 244 4.89 -23.02 -5.35
C LYS A 244 4.64 -22.66 -3.89
N LEU A 245 3.63 -23.21 -3.22
CA LEU A 245 3.37 -22.91 -1.80
C LEU A 245 4.57 -23.24 -0.90
N ASP A 246 5.32 -24.32 -1.20
CA ASP A 246 6.53 -24.68 -0.45
C ASP A 246 7.67 -23.68 -0.68
N TYR A 247 7.82 -23.18 -1.92
CA TYR A 247 8.74 -22.09 -2.22
C TYR A 247 8.37 -20.84 -1.43
N ILE A 248 7.11 -20.40 -1.48
CA ILE A 248 6.64 -19.22 -0.75
C ILE A 248 6.86 -19.40 0.76
N LYS A 249 6.59 -20.59 1.30
CA LYS A 249 6.78 -20.87 2.72
C LYS A 249 8.26 -20.82 3.12
N SER A 250 9.15 -21.32 2.26
CA SER A 250 10.60 -21.32 2.52
C SER A 250 11.20 -19.91 2.66
N LEU A 251 10.53 -18.89 2.11
CA LEU A 251 10.92 -17.48 2.28
C LEU A 251 10.61 -16.92 3.68
N GLY A 252 9.94 -17.68 4.55
CA GLY A 252 9.50 -17.21 5.86
C GLY A 252 8.19 -16.41 5.81
N THR A 253 7.41 -16.58 4.74
CA THR A 253 6.12 -15.92 4.54
C THR A 253 5.05 -16.48 5.47
N ASP A 254 4.14 -15.61 5.90
CA ASP A 254 2.97 -15.97 6.72
C ASP A 254 1.65 -15.91 5.95
N ALA A 255 1.55 -15.07 4.91
CA ALA A 255 0.36 -14.96 4.07
C ALA A 255 0.70 -14.79 2.58
N ILE A 256 -0.14 -15.34 1.72
CA ILE A 256 -0.16 -15.03 0.28
C ILE A 256 -1.26 -14.03 -0.01
N TRP A 257 -0.98 -13.05 -0.87
CA TRP A 257 -1.96 -12.11 -1.39
C TRP A 257 -2.08 -12.30 -2.90
N LEU A 258 -3.23 -12.76 -3.36
CA LEU A 258 -3.50 -12.99 -4.78
C LEU A 258 -4.06 -11.71 -5.42
N SER A 259 -3.61 -11.39 -6.64
CA SER A 259 -4.36 -10.51 -7.54
C SER A 259 -5.81 -11.01 -7.70
N PRO A 260 -6.78 -10.17 -8.12
CA PRO A 260 -8.14 -10.66 -8.22
C PRO A 260 -8.25 -11.77 -9.28
N ILE A 261 -9.01 -12.81 -8.95
CA ILE A 261 -9.13 -14.05 -9.73
C ILE A 261 -10.54 -14.32 -10.25
N VAL A 262 -11.47 -13.40 -9.95
CA VAL A 262 -12.85 -13.49 -10.42
C VAL A 262 -12.91 -13.30 -11.93
N GLU A 263 -13.99 -13.74 -12.57
CA GLU A 263 -14.16 -13.68 -14.03
C GLU A 263 -13.95 -12.26 -14.55
N GLN A 264 -13.01 -12.12 -15.48
CA GLN A 264 -12.67 -10.86 -16.13
C GLN A 264 -13.38 -10.73 -17.47
N VAL A 265 -13.44 -9.51 -18.00
CA VAL A 265 -13.91 -9.27 -19.38
C VAL A 265 -13.18 -10.19 -20.37
N HIS A 266 -13.93 -10.77 -21.31
CA HIS A 266 -13.43 -11.85 -22.17
C HIS A 266 -12.49 -11.34 -23.26
N GLY A 267 -12.69 -10.11 -23.73
CA GLY A 267 -11.91 -9.52 -24.82
C GLY A 267 -10.79 -8.58 -24.36
N PHE A 268 -10.36 -7.73 -25.29
CA PHE A 268 -9.32 -6.72 -25.08
C PHE A 268 -9.86 -5.30 -25.27
N VAL A 269 -9.06 -4.33 -24.83
CA VAL A 269 -9.12 -2.92 -25.24
C VAL A 269 -7.79 -2.50 -25.90
N GLY A 270 -7.69 -1.28 -26.39
CA GLY A 270 -6.41 -0.74 -26.88
C GLY A 270 -5.43 -0.46 -25.73
N GLY A 271 -4.22 -1.01 -25.84
CA GLY A 271 -3.15 -0.85 -24.85
C GLY A 271 -2.20 0.29 -25.15
N GLY A 272 -1.76 0.99 -24.10
CA GLY A 272 -0.92 2.18 -24.18
C GLY A 272 -1.67 3.42 -24.68
N ASP A 273 -1.05 4.59 -24.50
CA ASP A 273 -1.66 5.89 -24.87
C ASP A 273 -2.06 5.95 -26.36
N SER A 274 -1.37 5.20 -27.22
CA SER A 274 -1.61 5.15 -28.67
C SER A 274 -2.40 3.93 -29.16
N GLY A 275 -2.77 2.98 -28.28
CA GLY A 275 -3.48 1.76 -28.68
C GLY A 275 -2.61 0.81 -29.50
N SER A 276 -1.34 0.67 -29.13
CA SER A 276 -0.32 -0.05 -29.93
C SER A 276 -0.42 -1.59 -29.87
N PHE A 277 -1.09 -2.14 -28.86
CA PHE A 277 -1.25 -3.58 -28.64
C PHE A 277 -2.65 -3.91 -28.08
N PRO A 278 -3.16 -5.14 -28.21
CA PRO A 278 -4.38 -5.55 -27.51
C PRO A 278 -4.07 -5.74 -26.03
N PHE A 279 -4.88 -5.14 -25.16
CA PHE A 279 -4.72 -5.24 -23.72
C PHE A 279 -5.88 -6.01 -23.11
N TYR A 280 -5.58 -7.18 -22.58
CA TYR A 280 -6.47 -8.06 -21.85
C TYR A 280 -6.39 -7.85 -20.34
N ALA A 281 -7.41 -8.32 -19.63
CA ALA A 281 -7.56 -8.21 -18.18
C ALA A 281 -6.70 -9.19 -17.36
N TYR A 282 -5.50 -9.55 -17.82
CA TYR A 282 -4.62 -10.53 -17.15
C TYR A 282 -4.27 -10.19 -15.70
N HIS A 283 -4.36 -8.90 -15.35
CA HIS A 283 -4.04 -8.38 -14.03
C HIS A 283 -5.18 -8.57 -13.01
N GLY A 284 -6.40 -8.94 -13.44
CA GLY A 284 -7.53 -9.23 -12.56
C GLY A 284 -8.42 -8.05 -12.18
N TYR A 285 -8.18 -6.84 -12.71
CA TYR A 285 -8.87 -5.61 -12.25
C TYR A 285 -10.03 -5.15 -13.14
N TRP A 286 -10.42 -5.93 -14.15
CA TRP A 286 -11.53 -5.63 -15.06
C TRP A 286 -12.60 -6.71 -14.93
N THR A 287 -13.15 -6.82 -13.72
CA THR A 287 -14.13 -7.85 -13.38
C THR A 287 -15.39 -7.74 -14.22
N ARG A 288 -15.85 -8.88 -14.69
CA ARG A 288 -17.14 -9.06 -15.36
C ARG A 288 -18.16 -9.73 -14.45
N ASP A 289 -17.79 -10.85 -13.82
CA ASP A 289 -18.66 -11.62 -12.93
C ASP A 289 -17.92 -11.90 -11.62
N PHE A 290 -18.39 -11.30 -10.51
CA PHE A 290 -17.80 -11.45 -9.18
C PHE A 290 -18.07 -12.82 -8.55
N THR A 291 -18.96 -13.61 -9.14
CA THR A 291 -19.43 -14.89 -8.56
C THR A 291 -18.68 -16.10 -9.09
N LYS A 292 -17.80 -15.92 -10.06
CA LYS A 292 -17.07 -17.00 -10.73
C LYS A 292 -15.57 -16.72 -10.77
N ILE A 293 -14.78 -17.78 -10.82
CA ILE A 293 -13.35 -17.71 -11.12
C ILE A 293 -13.16 -17.57 -12.62
N ASP A 294 -12.22 -16.71 -13.03
CA ASP A 294 -11.87 -16.58 -14.45
C ASP A 294 -11.28 -17.89 -14.96
N GLU A 295 -11.82 -18.40 -16.08
CA GLU A 295 -11.40 -19.68 -16.64
C GLU A 295 -9.93 -19.70 -17.08
N ASN A 296 -9.23 -18.56 -17.23
CA ASN A 296 -7.76 -18.56 -17.42
C ASN A 296 -6.97 -18.85 -16.14
N PHE A 297 -7.56 -18.65 -14.96
CA PHE A 297 -6.88 -18.87 -13.68
C PHE A 297 -7.21 -20.24 -13.06
N GLY A 298 -8.34 -20.85 -13.44
CA GLY A 298 -8.76 -22.15 -12.95
C GLY A 298 -10.26 -22.19 -12.64
N ASN A 299 -10.65 -22.94 -11.61
CA ASN A 299 -12.03 -23.06 -11.15
C ASN A 299 -12.16 -22.97 -9.62
N GLU A 300 -13.39 -23.06 -9.11
CA GLU A 300 -13.69 -23.00 -7.67
C GLU A 300 -13.00 -24.10 -6.84
N GLU A 301 -12.84 -25.31 -7.39
CA GLU A 301 -12.15 -26.41 -6.69
C GLU A 301 -10.64 -26.17 -6.62
N ASP A 302 -10.05 -25.54 -7.65
CA ASP A 302 -8.64 -25.12 -7.60
C ASP A 302 -8.42 -24.07 -6.49
N LEU A 303 -9.31 -23.09 -6.37
CA LEU A 303 -9.25 -22.09 -5.29
C LEU A 303 -9.39 -22.75 -3.91
N LYS A 304 -10.36 -23.65 -3.75
CA LYS A 304 -10.55 -24.40 -2.51
C LYS A 304 -9.30 -25.20 -2.15
N THR A 305 -8.74 -25.92 -3.12
CA THR A 305 -7.48 -26.68 -2.96
C THR A 305 -6.33 -25.77 -2.55
N LEU A 306 -6.19 -24.60 -3.17
CA LEU A 306 -5.17 -23.61 -2.82
C LEU A 306 -5.29 -23.16 -1.38
N VAL A 307 -6.50 -22.83 -0.93
CA VAL A 307 -6.74 -22.39 0.45
C VAL A 307 -6.42 -23.51 1.44
N GLU A 308 -6.85 -24.74 1.16
CA GLU A 308 -6.56 -25.91 2.00
C GLU A 308 -5.06 -26.20 2.09
N GLU A 309 -4.35 -26.22 0.96
CA GLU A 309 -2.92 -26.50 0.89
C GLU A 309 -2.06 -25.38 1.51
N ALA A 310 -2.49 -24.12 1.36
CA ALA A 310 -1.85 -22.98 2.03
C ALA A 310 -2.01 -23.09 3.55
N HIS A 311 -3.23 -23.38 4.03
CA HIS A 311 -3.49 -23.54 5.46
C HIS A 311 -2.72 -24.70 6.08
N LYS A 312 -2.55 -25.83 5.37
CA LYS A 312 -1.71 -26.96 5.84
C LYS A 312 -0.25 -26.53 6.09
N ARG A 313 0.24 -25.53 5.37
CA ARG A 313 1.59 -24.94 5.51
C ARG A 313 1.65 -23.77 6.50
N GLY A 314 0.52 -23.45 7.14
CA GLY A 314 0.39 -22.29 8.02
C GLY A 314 0.49 -20.96 7.28
N LEU A 315 0.15 -20.92 5.98
CA LEU A 315 0.00 -19.71 5.19
C LEU A 315 -1.45 -19.23 5.24
N LYS A 316 -1.67 -17.94 5.46
CA LYS A 316 -2.98 -17.30 5.25
C LYS A 316 -3.16 -16.94 3.77
N VAL A 317 -4.40 -16.80 3.32
CA VAL A 317 -4.73 -16.37 1.95
C VAL A 317 -5.51 -15.06 2.00
N LEU A 318 -5.00 -14.06 1.30
CA LEU A 318 -5.65 -12.77 1.08
C LEU A 318 -6.02 -12.68 -0.40
N MET A 319 -7.23 -12.22 -0.68
CA MET A 319 -7.72 -12.03 -2.04
C MET A 319 -7.96 -10.54 -2.25
N ASP A 320 -7.41 -10.01 -3.34
CA ASP A 320 -7.73 -8.64 -3.74
C ASP A 320 -9.18 -8.53 -4.20
N ALA A 321 -9.85 -7.44 -3.85
CA ALA A 321 -11.28 -7.25 -4.10
C ALA A 321 -11.53 -5.86 -4.69
N VAL A 322 -12.02 -5.84 -5.93
CA VAL A 322 -12.24 -4.61 -6.70
C VAL A 322 -13.72 -4.23 -6.64
N ILE A 323 -14.09 -3.49 -5.61
CA ILE A 323 -15.50 -3.08 -5.40
C ILE A 323 -15.83 -1.68 -5.92
N ASN A 324 -14.90 -1.05 -6.65
CA ASN A 324 -15.09 0.29 -7.22
C ASN A 324 -15.74 0.24 -8.60
N HIS A 325 -15.34 -0.69 -9.46
CA HIS A 325 -15.72 -0.68 -10.87
C HIS A 325 -15.78 -2.09 -11.45
N SER A 326 -16.48 -2.23 -12.56
CA SER A 326 -16.36 -3.39 -13.44
C SER A 326 -15.25 -3.19 -14.48
N GLY A 327 -15.01 -4.20 -15.32
CA GLY A 327 -14.18 -4.07 -16.51
C GLY A 327 -14.84 -3.24 -17.62
N TYR A 328 -14.05 -2.84 -18.62
CA TYR A 328 -14.54 -2.17 -19.82
C TYR A 328 -15.49 -3.06 -20.64
N SER A 329 -16.34 -2.44 -21.47
CA SER A 329 -17.02 -3.18 -22.54
C SER A 329 -16.00 -3.60 -23.61
N THR A 330 -15.92 -4.89 -23.90
CA THR A 330 -15.11 -5.41 -25.02
C THR A 330 -16.02 -5.92 -26.13
N LEU A 331 -15.51 -5.96 -27.36
CA LEU A 331 -16.24 -6.54 -28.48
C LEU A 331 -16.63 -8.01 -28.24
N ALA A 332 -15.75 -8.79 -27.60
CA ALA A 332 -16.03 -10.19 -27.30
C ALA A 332 -17.23 -10.31 -26.36
N ASP A 333 -17.29 -9.49 -25.32
CA ASP A 333 -18.38 -9.60 -24.35
C ASP A 333 -19.70 -9.03 -24.89
N LEU A 334 -19.67 -7.95 -25.67
CA LEU A 334 -20.88 -7.43 -26.34
C LEU A 334 -21.50 -8.48 -27.26
N GLN A 335 -20.66 -9.27 -27.94
CA GLN A 335 -21.11 -10.42 -28.72
C GLN A 335 -21.67 -11.53 -27.82
N PHE A 336 -20.96 -11.86 -26.74
CA PHE A 336 -21.33 -12.91 -25.80
C PHE A 336 -22.71 -12.68 -25.19
N ASP A 337 -23.00 -11.44 -24.78
CA ASP A 337 -24.29 -11.04 -24.20
C ASP A 337 -25.37 -10.71 -25.25
N GLY A 338 -25.04 -10.75 -26.54
CA GLY A 338 -25.98 -10.45 -27.62
C GLY A 338 -26.50 -9.01 -27.59
N ILE A 339 -25.65 -8.06 -27.19
CA ILE A 339 -26.06 -6.65 -27.08
C ILE A 339 -25.97 -5.97 -28.44
N ASP A 340 -27.12 -5.52 -28.95
CA ASP A 340 -27.24 -4.86 -30.24
C ASP A 340 -26.90 -3.37 -30.17
N VAL A 341 -25.61 -3.09 -30.31
CA VAL A 341 -24.97 -1.76 -30.17
C VAL A 341 -23.89 -1.54 -31.23
N LEU A 342 -23.97 -2.23 -32.36
CA LEU A 342 -23.07 -1.99 -33.49
C LEU A 342 -23.58 -0.86 -34.36
N LYS A 343 -22.66 -0.10 -34.95
CA LYS A 343 -23.02 0.85 -36.02
C LYS A 343 -23.50 0.08 -37.26
N PRO A 344 -24.39 0.68 -38.08
CA PRO A 344 -24.91 0.03 -39.30
C PRO A 344 -23.85 -0.45 -40.30
N ASN A 345 -22.66 0.16 -40.29
CA ASN A 345 -21.54 -0.15 -41.17
C ASN A 345 -20.37 -0.84 -40.45
N ALA A 346 -20.59 -1.39 -39.25
CA ALA A 346 -19.57 -2.14 -38.53
C ALA A 346 -19.20 -3.42 -39.29
N GLU A 347 -17.91 -3.58 -39.58
CA GLU A 347 -17.36 -4.76 -40.25
C GLU A 347 -16.54 -5.58 -39.25
N LEU A 348 -17.19 -6.54 -38.59
CA LEU A 348 -16.56 -7.41 -37.60
C LEU A 348 -16.39 -8.84 -38.11
N PRO A 349 -15.32 -9.55 -37.70
CA PRO A 349 -15.20 -10.99 -37.94
C PRO A 349 -16.32 -11.77 -37.23
N LYS A 350 -16.49 -13.06 -37.58
CA LYS A 350 -17.52 -13.91 -36.96
C LYS A 350 -17.42 -13.96 -35.45
N LYS A 351 -16.20 -14.01 -34.90
CA LYS A 351 -15.92 -13.83 -33.47
C LYS A 351 -15.41 -12.43 -33.27
N TRP A 352 -16.14 -11.56 -32.58
CA TRP A 352 -15.76 -10.15 -32.50
C TRP A 352 -14.46 -9.93 -31.70
N GLY A 353 -14.11 -10.86 -30.80
CA GLY A 353 -12.80 -10.90 -30.14
C GLY A 353 -11.61 -11.17 -31.07
N ASP A 354 -11.85 -11.55 -32.33
CA ASP A 354 -10.79 -11.71 -33.36
C ASP A 354 -10.57 -10.43 -34.18
N TRP A 355 -11.23 -9.31 -33.84
CA TRP A 355 -11.05 -8.05 -34.54
C TRP A 355 -9.60 -7.57 -34.47
N GLN A 356 -9.10 -6.97 -35.55
CA GLN A 356 -7.76 -6.40 -35.64
C GLN A 356 -7.81 -5.06 -36.38
N PRO A 357 -6.93 -4.10 -36.02
CA PRO A 357 -6.88 -2.83 -36.72
C PRO A 357 -6.47 -2.99 -38.19
N LYS A 358 -7.16 -2.28 -39.08
CA LYS A 358 -6.78 -2.15 -40.49
C LYS A 358 -5.64 -1.15 -40.66
N ALA A 359 -5.13 -1.02 -41.89
CA ALA A 359 -4.11 -0.02 -42.20
C ALA A 359 -4.62 1.41 -41.86
N GLY A 360 -3.88 2.12 -41.00
CA GLY A 360 -4.26 3.45 -40.50
C GLY A 360 -5.07 3.45 -39.21
N GLU A 361 -5.44 2.27 -38.68
CA GLU A 361 -6.10 2.10 -37.39
C GLU A 361 -5.11 1.63 -36.31
N ASN A 362 -5.57 1.63 -35.07
CA ASN A 362 -4.89 1.09 -33.90
C ASN A 362 -5.87 0.26 -33.05
N TRP A 363 -5.44 -0.35 -31.96
CA TRP A 363 -6.32 -1.19 -31.14
C TRP A 363 -7.43 -0.41 -30.44
N HIS A 364 -7.29 0.91 -30.24
CA HIS A 364 -8.41 1.78 -29.79
C HIS A 364 -9.50 1.93 -30.86
N SER A 365 -9.19 1.66 -32.13
CA SER A 365 -10.15 1.84 -33.23
C SER A 365 -11.31 0.85 -33.18
N TYR A 366 -11.28 -0.17 -32.29
CA TYR A 366 -12.42 -1.04 -32.07
C TYR A 366 -13.70 -0.25 -31.70
N HIS A 367 -13.54 0.85 -30.95
CA HIS A 367 -14.63 1.76 -30.57
C HIS A 367 -15.40 2.31 -31.77
N GLN A 368 -14.77 2.37 -32.96
CA GLN A 368 -15.43 2.88 -34.16
C GLN A 368 -16.59 1.99 -34.61
N ASN A 369 -16.60 0.71 -34.24
CA ASN A 369 -17.66 -0.25 -34.56
C ASN A 369 -18.88 -0.13 -33.64
N ILE A 370 -18.74 0.52 -32.48
CA ILE A 370 -19.76 0.56 -31.43
C ILE A 370 -20.57 1.85 -31.53
N ASP A 371 -21.89 1.72 -31.60
CA ASP A 371 -22.83 2.83 -31.45
C ASP A 371 -23.12 3.10 -29.98
N TYR A 372 -22.28 3.95 -29.39
CA TYR A 372 -22.48 4.42 -28.02
C TYR A 372 -23.76 5.24 -27.84
N GLN A 373 -24.42 5.72 -28.91
CA GLN A 373 -25.69 6.44 -28.80
C GLN A 373 -26.92 5.52 -28.67
N SER A 374 -26.73 4.22 -28.84
CA SER A 374 -27.79 3.22 -28.70
C SER A 374 -28.31 3.15 -27.26
N LEU A 375 -29.63 3.18 -27.09
CA LEU A 375 -30.27 2.94 -25.79
C LEU A 375 -30.04 1.51 -25.27
N ASN A 376 -29.68 0.57 -26.14
CA ASN A 376 -29.31 -0.79 -25.73
C ASN A 376 -28.02 -0.83 -24.91
N TRP A 377 -27.23 0.25 -24.90
CA TRP A 377 -26.01 0.33 -24.10
C TRP A 377 -26.27 0.15 -22.60
N ALA A 378 -27.44 0.59 -22.12
CA ALA A 378 -27.90 0.40 -20.74
C ALA A 378 -28.00 -1.08 -20.32
N LYS A 379 -28.05 -2.03 -21.27
CA LYS A 379 -28.17 -3.47 -20.97
C LYS A 379 -26.86 -4.14 -20.56
N TRP A 380 -25.72 -3.48 -20.77
CA TRP A 380 -24.42 -4.07 -20.50
C TRP A 380 -24.10 -4.17 -19.01
N TRP A 381 -24.21 -3.07 -18.25
CA TRP A 381 -24.12 -3.10 -16.78
C TRP A 381 -25.46 -2.80 -16.09
N GLY A 382 -26.32 -1.98 -16.70
CA GLY A 382 -27.51 -1.44 -16.04
C GLY A 382 -27.25 -0.02 -15.53
N GLY A 383 -28.05 0.94 -16.01
CA GLY A 383 -27.89 2.37 -15.70
C GLY A 383 -28.13 2.77 -14.25
N ASP A 384 -28.82 1.91 -13.49
CA ASP A 384 -29.30 2.24 -12.14
C ASP A 384 -28.21 2.15 -11.07
N TRP A 385 -27.08 1.49 -11.35
CA TRP A 385 -26.04 1.20 -10.36
C TRP A 385 -24.61 1.35 -10.89
N VAL A 386 -24.45 1.82 -12.14
CA VAL A 386 -23.15 2.08 -12.77
C VAL A 386 -23.13 3.47 -13.39
N ARG A 387 -21.99 4.16 -13.32
CA ARG A 387 -21.74 5.44 -13.99
C ARG A 387 -20.61 5.35 -15.01
N THR A 388 -20.86 5.94 -16.18
CA THR A 388 -19.89 5.98 -17.31
C THR A 388 -19.98 7.26 -18.14
N GLY A 389 -21.11 7.97 -18.06
CA GLY A 389 -21.44 9.08 -18.97
C GLY A 389 -21.85 8.64 -20.38
N LEU A 390 -22.05 7.34 -20.60
CA LEU A 390 -22.60 6.81 -21.84
C LEU A 390 -24.14 6.79 -21.78
N PRO A 391 -24.84 6.82 -22.93
CA PRO A 391 -26.30 6.74 -23.00
C PRO A 391 -26.91 5.63 -22.15
N GLY A 392 -27.88 6.02 -21.32
CA GLY A 392 -28.49 5.17 -20.31
C GLY A 392 -27.74 5.10 -18.98
N TYR A 393 -26.59 5.77 -18.82
CA TYR A 393 -25.81 5.83 -17.59
C TYR A 393 -25.58 7.28 -17.12
N PRO A 394 -25.57 7.54 -15.80
CA PRO A 394 -25.15 8.82 -15.26
C PRO A 394 -23.69 9.13 -15.60
N ALA A 395 -23.38 10.43 -15.71
CA ALA A 395 -22.03 10.91 -15.94
C ALA A 395 -21.18 10.84 -14.66
N PRO A 396 -19.87 10.53 -14.77
CA PRO A 396 -18.96 10.63 -13.64
C PRO A 396 -18.79 12.08 -13.20
N GLY A 397 -18.65 12.27 -11.89
CA GLY A 397 -18.28 13.54 -11.29
C GLY A 397 -16.77 13.70 -11.16
N SER A 398 -16.34 14.69 -10.37
CA SER A 398 -14.92 15.00 -10.14
C SER A 398 -14.46 14.76 -8.70
N SER A 399 -15.33 14.27 -7.82
CA SER A 399 -14.98 13.94 -6.43
C SER A 399 -14.42 12.53 -6.30
N ASP A 400 -13.72 12.24 -5.20
CA ASP A 400 -13.21 10.89 -4.89
C ASP A 400 -14.33 9.82 -4.80
N ILE A 401 -15.58 10.24 -4.60
CA ILE A 401 -16.75 9.34 -4.51
C ILE A 401 -17.35 9.08 -5.89
N THR A 402 -17.26 10.05 -6.81
CA THR A 402 -18.07 10.05 -8.04
C THR A 402 -17.24 9.98 -9.33
N MET A 403 -15.92 10.09 -9.24
CA MET A 403 -15.03 10.03 -10.40
C MET A 403 -14.84 8.60 -10.88
N SER A 404 -14.72 8.40 -12.19
CA SER A 404 -14.32 7.11 -12.74
C SER A 404 -12.80 6.96 -12.76
N LEU A 405 -12.32 5.76 -12.44
CA LEU A 405 -10.90 5.43 -12.55
C LEU A 405 -10.57 5.08 -14.00
N ALA A 406 -9.80 5.92 -14.69
CA ALA A 406 -9.37 5.67 -16.08
C ALA A 406 -10.51 5.41 -17.08
N GLY A 407 -11.72 5.94 -16.81
CA GLY A 407 -12.89 5.70 -17.65
C GLY A 407 -13.54 4.33 -17.45
N LEU A 408 -13.13 3.58 -16.42
CA LEU A 408 -13.80 2.35 -16.03
C LEU A 408 -15.23 2.65 -15.51
N PRO A 409 -16.17 1.71 -15.67
CA PRO A 409 -17.54 1.84 -15.19
C PRO A 409 -17.57 1.76 -13.67
N ASP A 410 -17.81 2.90 -13.05
CA ASP A 410 -17.79 3.03 -11.60
C ASP A 410 -19.14 2.60 -11.01
N PHE A 411 -19.10 1.77 -9.98
CA PHE A 411 -20.30 1.36 -9.25
C PHE A 411 -20.77 2.51 -8.38
N ILE A 412 -22.07 2.81 -8.44
CA ILE A 412 -22.65 3.90 -7.67
C ILE A 412 -22.88 3.41 -6.24
N THR A 413 -21.85 3.52 -5.42
CA THR A 413 -21.82 3.01 -4.03
C THR A 413 -22.51 3.94 -3.03
N GLU A 414 -22.77 5.19 -3.41
CA GLU A 414 -23.45 6.18 -2.58
C GLU A 414 -24.98 6.21 -2.78
N LEU A 415 -25.53 5.29 -3.58
CA LEU A 415 -26.98 5.13 -3.67
C LEU A 415 -27.50 4.51 -2.37
N ASP A 416 -28.18 5.32 -1.57
CA ASP A 416 -29.05 4.84 -0.50
C ASP A 416 -30.14 3.97 -1.16
N LYS A 417 -30.02 2.65 -1.01
CA LYS A 417 -31.17 1.74 -1.15
C LYS A 417 -31.77 1.46 0.22
#